data_AF-A0A9N8E8Y3-F1
#
_entry.id   AF-A0A9N8E8Y3-F1
#
_cell.length_a   1.000
_cell.length_b   1.000
_cell.length_c   1.000
_cell.angle_alpha   90.00
_cell.angle_beta   90.00
_cell.angle_gamma   90.00
#
_symmetry.space_group_name_H-M   'P 1'
#
loop_
_entity.id
_entity.type
_entity.pdbx_description
1 polymer ?
#
loop_
_entity_poly.entity_id
_entity_poly.type
_entity_poly.pdbx_seq_one_letter_code
_entity_poly.pdbx_strand_id
1 'polypeptide(L)'
;MLIRVLFAFASTLAVANGLAFDVDIFGAFKANPLLTDFKKSQFGEKFKISMDIKENANDERSPRMSLEGLCVELLQEKAAKKDVVGLPGANGPHPNSSSGGKGLDVLSHPSFIDIFGTQKVRMEKAAWEVIFRKDAANGALILGFHLPAGAKRNDAHIDPGRIYLSFDVYDPERLAVRQIERVEAEAKCKEYVQERDDELDKYKTTNNIFMKALHYRNAAAAVEKIDLSGVRWLSQIPSDSDVLPLGDGLLVKTAGTIWQKEQGFIGAKHTLLGDAVMTPYEEQAKEDLLRP
;
A
#
# COMPACT_ATOMS: atom_id res chain seq x y z
N MET A 1 -37.85 -26.99 -14.19
CA MET A 1 -37.85 -27.51 -12.81
C MET A 1 -36.43 -27.95 -12.50
N LEU A 2 -35.58 -27.02 -12.04
CA LEU A 2 -34.15 -27.22 -11.81
C LEU A 2 -33.88 -27.06 -10.30
N ILE A 3 -33.30 -28.09 -9.69
CA ILE A 3 -33.04 -28.17 -8.25
C ILE A 3 -31.71 -27.46 -7.93
N ARG A 4 -31.78 -26.54 -6.96
CA ARG A 4 -30.65 -25.83 -6.33
C ARG A 4 -29.78 -26.82 -5.57
N VAL A 5 -28.48 -26.86 -5.86
CA VAL A 5 -27.47 -27.47 -5.00
C VAL A 5 -26.92 -26.37 -4.08
N LEU A 6 -27.32 -26.42 -2.81
CA LEU A 6 -26.77 -25.62 -1.72
C LEU A 6 -25.69 -26.46 -1.04
N PHE A 7 -24.46 -25.93 -1.02
CA PHE A 7 -23.34 -26.49 -0.27
C PHE A 7 -23.63 -26.37 1.24
N ALA A 8 -23.72 -27.51 1.91
CA ALA A 8 -23.57 -27.63 3.36
C ALA A 8 -22.35 -28.52 3.61
N PHE A 9 -21.25 -27.91 4.05
CA PHE A 9 -20.10 -28.64 4.60
C PHE A 9 -19.68 -27.95 5.91
N ALA A 10 -20.44 -28.30 6.95
CA ALA A 10 -20.02 -28.40 8.34
C ALA A 10 -20.50 -29.81 8.74
N SER A 11 -19.81 -30.68 9.45
CA SER A 11 -18.72 -30.53 10.39
C SER A 11 -18.42 -31.94 10.88
N THR A 12 -17.19 -32.43 10.74
CA THR A 12 -16.69 -33.56 11.51
C THR A 12 -15.17 -33.48 11.53
N LEU A 13 -14.63 -32.78 12.52
CA LEU A 13 -13.27 -33.02 12.97
C LEU A 13 -13.32 -33.37 14.46
N ALA A 14 -12.81 -34.55 14.75
CA ALA A 14 -12.80 -35.16 16.06
C ALA A 14 -11.81 -34.46 16.99
N VAL A 15 -12.21 -34.49 18.26
CA VAL A 15 -11.51 -34.09 19.47
C VAL A 15 -10.15 -34.78 19.60
N ALA A 16 -9.08 -33.99 19.68
CA ALA A 16 -7.82 -34.39 20.29
C ALA A 16 -7.17 -33.18 21.00
N ASN A 17 -7.21 -33.23 22.32
CA ASN A 17 -6.39 -32.48 23.29
C ASN A 17 -6.32 -30.93 23.18
N GLY A 18 -7.27 -30.27 23.86
CA GLY A 18 -6.92 -29.50 25.06
C GLY A 18 -6.09 -28.21 24.96
N LEU A 19 -6.03 -27.56 23.80
CA LEU A 19 -5.74 -26.12 23.71
C LEU A 19 -6.91 -25.46 23.00
N ALA A 20 -7.89 -25.00 23.78
CA ALA A 20 -8.89 -24.08 23.27
C ALA A 20 -8.17 -22.76 22.95
N PHE A 21 -7.70 -22.62 21.71
CA PHE A 21 -7.37 -21.31 21.18
C PHE A 21 -8.69 -20.57 21.04
N ASP A 22 -9.03 -19.79 22.07
CA ASP A 22 -10.01 -18.72 21.97
C ASP A 22 -9.43 -17.69 21.00
N VAL A 23 -9.54 -17.96 19.70
CA VAL A 23 -9.20 -17.00 18.67
C VAL A 23 -10.31 -15.96 18.74
N ASP A 24 -10.07 -14.90 19.48
CA ASP A 24 -10.94 -13.72 19.50
C ASP A 24 -10.86 -13.04 18.13
N ILE A 25 -11.61 -13.59 17.16
CA ILE A 25 -11.72 -13.07 15.80
C ILE A 25 -12.17 -11.60 15.82
N PHE A 26 -12.90 -11.18 16.87
CA PHE A 26 -13.38 -9.81 17.02
C PHE A 26 -12.38 -8.89 17.74
N GLY A 27 -11.53 -9.43 18.60
CA GLY A 27 -10.42 -8.74 19.27
C GLY A 27 -9.34 -8.24 18.32
N ALA A 28 -9.19 -8.90 17.16
CA ALA A 28 -8.30 -8.48 16.07
C ALA A 28 -8.69 -7.13 15.43
N PHE A 29 -9.88 -6.60 15.71
CA PHE A 29 -10.37 -5.32 15.17
C PHE A 29 -10.33 -4.17 16.18
N LYS A 30 -9.60 -4.32 17.28
CA LYS A 30 -9.34 -3.22 18.21
C LYS A 30 -8.44 -2.17 17.54
N ALA A 31 -8.70 -0.90 17.84
CA ALA A 31 -7.83 0.21 17.43
C ALA A 31 -6.42 0.00 17.99
N ASN A 32 -5.39 0.33 17.22
CA ASN A 32 -4.06 0.51 17.79
C ASN A 32 -4.11 1.70 18.79
N PRO A 33 -3.62 1.58 20.03
CA PRO A 33 -3.52 2.70 20.98
C PRO A 33 -2.82 3.94 20.40
N LEU A 34 -1.89 3.76 19.46
CA LEU A 34 -1.25 4.88 18.76
C LEU A 34 -2.27 5.77 18.02
N LEU A 35 -3.39 5.21 17.54
CA LEU A 35 -4.44 6.00 16.88
C LEU A 35 -5.18 6.94 17.83
N THR A 36 -5.21 6.65 19.14
CA THR A 36 -5.83 7.56 20.11
C THR A 36 -4.96 8.78 20.38
N ASP A 37 -3.65 8.61 20.38
CA ASP A 37 -2.69 9.72 20.55
C ASP A 37 -2.59 10.54 19.27
N PHE A 38 -2.56 9.86 18.11
CA PHE A 38 -2.58 10.45 16.76
C PHE A 38 -3.75 11.42 16.50
N LYS A 39 -4.84 11.32 17.25
CA LYS A 39 -5.99 12.23 17.08
C LYS A 39 -5.67 13.66 17.52
N LYS A 40 -4.62 13.89 18.30
CA LYS A 40 -4.38 15.16 18.98
C LYS A 40 -3.39 16.09 18.27
N SER A 41 -2.54 15.60 17.36
CA SER A 41 -1.31 16.35 17.08
C SER A 41 -0.76 16.27 15.65
N GLN A 42 -1.66 16.24 14.64
CA GLN A 42 -1.24 16.29 13.23
C GLN A 42 -2.09 17.17 12.34
N PHE A 43 -1.73 18.44 12.18
CA PHE A 43 -2.48 19.38 11.33
C PHE A 43 -1.51 20.29 10.59
N GLY A 44 -1.81 20.53 9.32
CA GLY A 44 -1.02 21.43 8.47
C GLY A 44 0.17 20.77 7.77
N GLU A 45 0.32 19.45 7.87
CA GLU A 45 1.30 18.71 7.06
C GLU A 45 0.90 18.77 5.59
N LYS A 46 1.85 19.18 4.75
CA LYS A 46 1.64 19.39 3.32
C LYS A 46 2.48 18.42 2.52
N PHE A 47 1.86 17.80 1.53
CA PHE A 47 2.50 16.83 0.66
C PHE A 47 2.29 17.18 -0.80
N LYS A 48 3.31 16.89 -1.60
CA LYS A 48 3.18 16.81 -3.05
C LYS A 48 3.10 15.35 -3.44
N ILE A 49 2.19 15.03 -4.34
CA ILE A 49 1.92 13.67 -4.79
C ILE A 49 2.00 13.62 -6.31
N SER A 50 2.80 12.69 -6.80
CA SER A 50 2.89 12.28 -8.20
C SER A 50 2.23 10.92 -8.35
N MET A 51 1.46 10.75 -9.41
CA MET A 51 0.67 9.54 -9.66
C MET A 51 0.99 9.01 -11.05
N ASP A 52 1.13 7.69 -11.16
CA ASP A 52 1.39 7.03 -12.43
C ASP A 52 0.37 5.92 -12.65
N ILE A 53 -0.51 6.15 -13.63
CA ILE A 53 -1.71 5.36 -13.86
C ILE A 53 -1.53 4.54 -15.13
N LYS A 54 -1.79 3.24 -15.01
CA LYS A 54 -1.61 2.24 -16.07
C LYS A 54 -2.99 1.72 -16.48
N GLU A 55 -3.19 1.46 -17.77
CA GLU A 55 -4.40 0.76 -18.23
C GLU A 55 -4.51 -0.63 -17.59
N ASN A 56 -3.38 -1.33 -17.47
CA ASN A 56 -3.26 -2.59 -16.76
C ASN A 56 -2.09 -2.52 -15.78
N ALA A 57 -2.40 -2.45 -14.49
CA ALA A 57 -1.38 -2.34 -13.44
C ALA A 57 -0.34 -3.48 -13.43
N ASN A 58 -0.66 -4.63 -14.04
CA ASN A 58 0.22 -5.80 -14.11
C ASN A 58 1.09 -5.85 -15.38
N ASP A 59 0.90 -4.95 -16.34
CA ASP A 59 1.66 -4.91 -17.59
C ASP A 59 2.50 -3.64 -17.69
N GLU A 60 3.83 -3.80 -17.63
CA GLU A 60 4.79 -2.69 -17.73
C GLU A 60 4.76 -1.96 -19.07
N ARG A 61 4.28 -2.62 -20.13
CA ARG A 61 4.17 -2.05 -21.48
C ARG A 61 2.82 -1.41 -21.73
N SER A 62 1.90 -1.49 -20.77
CA SER A 62 0.59 -0.87 -20.92
C SER A 62 0.72 0.65 -21.04
N PRO A 63 -0.17 1.32 -21.78
CA PRO A 63 -0.23 2.77 -21.85
C PRO A 63 -0.31 3.39 -20.45
N ARG A 64 0.44 4.48 -20.24
CA ARG A 64 0.58 5.16 -18.94
C ARG A 64 0.15 6.63 -19.02
N MET A 65 -0.39 7.12 -17.91
CA MET A 65 -0.74 8.51 -17.69
C MET A 65 -0.16 8.97 -16.35
N SER A 66 0.92 9.75 -16.41
CA SER A 66 1.48 10.43 -15.24
C SER A 66 0.67 11.69 -14.94
N LEU A 67 0.13 11.77 -13.72
CA LEU A 67 -0.54 12.92 -13.16
C LEU A 67 0.39 13.60 -12.14
N GLU A 68 0.78 14.83 -12.43
CA GLU A 68 1.76 15.58 -11.65
C GLU A 68 1.14 16.82 -11.00
N GLY A 69 1.66 17.22 -9.83
CA GLY A 69 1.32 18.50 -9.20
C GLY A 69 0.09 18.48 -8.28
N LEU A 70 -0.33 17.31 -7.81
CA LEU A 70 -1.29 17.23 -6.70
C LEU A 70 -0.57 17.69 -5.42
N CYS A 71 -1.05 18.77 -4.80
CA CYS A 71 -0.57 19.23 -3.50
C CYS A 71 -1.74 19.22 -2.52
N VAL A 72 -1.54 18.63 -1.35
CA VAL A 72 -2.59 18.46 -0.34
C VAL A 72 -2.11 18.86 1.05
N GLU A 73 -3.05 19.26 1.91
CA GLU A 73 -2.81 19.57 3.32
C GLU A 73 -3.73 18.74 4.22
N LEU A 74 -3.16 18.04 5.20
CA LEU A 74 -3.92 17.23 6.16
C LEU A 74 -4.57 18.12 7.23
N LEU A 75 -5.91 18.17 7.26
CA LEU A 75 -6.66 18.97 8.23
C LEU A 75 -7.07 18.17 9.48
N GLN A 76 -7.28 18.86 10.61
CA GLN A 76 -7.80 18.25 11.86
C GLN A 76 -9.26 17.90 11.77
N GLU A 77 -9.98 18.86 11.21
CA GLU A 77 -11.41 18.94 11.41
C GLU A 77 -12.05 17.78 10.67
N LYS A 78 -13.10 17.23 11.30
CA LYS A 78 -13.97 16.33 10.58
C LYS A 78 -14.56 17.11 9.44
N ALA A 79 -14.33 16.62 8.24
CA ALA A 79 -14.92 17.25 7.09
C ALA A 79 -16.45 17.25 7.19
N ALA A 80 -17.08 18.31 6.66
CA ALA A 80 -18.52 18.40 6.64
C ALA A 80 -19.10 17.15 5.94
N LYS A 81 -20.00 16.42 6.62
CA LYS A 81 -20.50 15.10 6.16
C LYS A 81 -21.06 15.08 4.73
N LYS A 82 -21.50 16.22 4.19
CA LYS A 82 -22.08 16.33 2.85
C LYS A 82 -21.03 16.46 1.74
N ASP A 83 -19.81 16.85 2.09
CA ASP A 83 -18.79 17.28 1.13
C ASP A 83 -17.53 16.40 1.18
N VAL A 84 -17.64 15.16 1.65
CA VAL A 84 -16.51 14.20 1.60
C VAL A 84 -16.84 12.89 0.97
N VAL A 85 -15.82 12.34 0.32
CA VAL A 85 -15.79 10.96 -0.10
C VAL A 85 -15.83 10.07 1.14
N GLY A 86 -16.59 8.98 1.06
CA GLY A 86 -16.51 7.95 2.09
C GLY A 86 -15.11 7.33 2.08
N LEU A 87 -14.61 6.92 3.24
CA LEU A 87 -13.29 6.30 3.39
C LEU A 87 -13.42 4.84 3.84
N PRO A 88 -12.56 3.93 3.37
CA PRO A 88 -12.73 2.49 3.54
C PRO A 88 -12.63 1.99 4.99
N GLY A 89 -11.92 2.69 5.87
CA GLY A 89 -11.86 2.39 7.30
C GLY A 89 -13.09 2.92 8.01
N ALA A 90 -13.28 4.24 7.99
CA ALA A 90 -14.35 4.93 8.70
C ALA A 90 -15.77 4.54 8.24
N ASN A 91 -15.94 4.23 6.95
CA ASN A 91 -17.23 3.82 6.35
C ASN A 91 -17.26 2.34 5.95
N GLY A 92 -16.22 1.57 6.27
CA GLY A 92 -16.15 0.14 5.97
C GLY A 92 -16.53 -0.75 7.15
N PRO A 93 -16.17 -2.04 7.08
CA PRO A 93 -16.60 -3.05 8.04
C PRO A 93 -15.92 -2.91 9.41
N HIS A 94 -14.77 -2.22 9.49
CA HIS A 94 -13.95 -2.13 10.71
C HIS A 94 -13.60 -0.68 11.08
N PRO A 95 -14.60 0.15 11.46
CA PRO A 95 -14.37 1.55 11.78
C PRO A 95 -13.47 1.76 13.00
N ASN A 96 -13.39 0.77 13.90
CA ASN A 96 -12.56 0.87 15.11
C ASN A 96 -11.06 0.89 14.81
N SER A 97 -10.60 0.36 13.67
CA SER A 97 -9.19 0.44 13.28
C SER A 97 -8.84 1.75 12.56
N SER A 98 -9.79 2.67 12.39
CA SER A 98 -9.58 3.94 11.69
C SER A 98 -9.44 5.10 12.68
N SER A 99 -8.63 6.11 12.31
CA SER A 99 -8.60 7.41 12.97
C SER A 99 -9.93 8.17 12.86
N GLY A 100 -10.82 7.73 11.96
CA GLY A 100 -11.98 8.46 11.47
C GLY A 100 -11.60 9.35 10.30
N GLY A 101 -12.58 9.62 9.42
CA GLY A 101 -12.40 10.50 8.28
C GLY A 101 -12.22 11.96 8.69
N LYS A 102 -11.15 12.57 8.20
CA LYS A 102 -10.75 13.96 8.41
C LYS A 102 -10.75 14.71 7.08
N GLY A 103 -10.84 16.04 7.12
CA GLY A 103 -10.77 16.90 5.95
C GLY A 103 -9.38 16.90 5.32
N LEU A 104 -9.34 16.97 3.99
CA LEU A 104 -8.12 17.10 3.21
C LEU A 104 -8.28 18.34 2.34
N ASP A 105 -7.38 19.32 2.45
CA ASP A 105 -7.40 20.47 1.54
C ASP A 105 -6.58 20.15 0.29
N VAL A 106 -7.07 20.58 -0.88
CA VAL A 106 -6.39 20.39 -2.17
C VAL A 106 -5.82 21.73 -2.61
N LEU A 107 -4.55 21.95 -2.29
CA LEU A 107 -3.82 23.19 -2.58
C LEU A 107 -3.56 23.35 -4.09
N SER A 108 -3.32 22.23 -4.79
CA SER A 108 -3.13 22.21 -6.24
C SER A 108 -3.70 20.92 -6.83
N HIS A 109 -4.42 21.05 -7.95
CA HIS A 109 -4.93 19.90 -8.69
C HIS A 109 -3.85 19.34 -9.63
N PRO A 110 -3.79 18.01 -9.79
CA PRO A 110 -2.84 17.40 -10.70
C PRO A 110 -3.18 17.68 -12.15
N SER A 111 -2.19 17.53 -13.02
CA SER A 111 -2.34 17.69 -14.46
C SER A 111 -1.51 16.68 -15.23
N PHE A 112 -1.85 16.48 -16.50
CA PHE A 112 -1.07 15.73 -17.47
C PHE A 112 -0.96 16.50 -18.78
N ILE A 113 -0.03 16.10 -19.64
CA ILE A 113 0.15 16.70 -20.96
C ILE A 113 -0.39 15.73 -22.02
N ASP A 114 -1.33 16.19 -22.82
CA ASP A 114 -1.82 15.51 -24.02
C ASP A 114 -1.46 16.28 -25.31
N ILE A 115 -2.01 15.84 -26.44
CA ILE A 115 -1.78 16.51 -27.73
C ILE A 115 -2.38 17.92 -27.81
N PHE A 116 -3.30 18.26 -26.91
CA PHE A 116 -3.95 19.58 -26.81
C PHE A 116 -3.32 20.47 -25.74
N GLY A 117 -2.30 19.98 -25.03
CA GLY A 117 -1.55 20.70 -24.01
C GLY A 117 -1.79 20.17 -22.60
N THR A 118 -1.70 21.04 -21.61
CA THR A 118 -1.85 20.66 -20.20
C THR A 118 -3.31 20.54 -19.81
N GLN A 119 -3.73 19.32 -19.47
CA GLN A 119 -5.06 19.01 -18.97
C GLN A 119 -5.03 18.90 -17.45
N LYS A 120 -5.88 19.68 -16.76
CA LYS A 120 -6.04 19.63 -15.29
C LYS A 120 -7.09 18.59 -14.90
N VAL A 121 -6.79 17.78 -13.89
CA VAL A 121 -7.69 16.78 -13.34
C VAL A 121 -8.28 17.29 -12.03
N ARG A 122 -9.57 17.63 -12.04
CA ARG A 122 -10.27 18.14 -10.87
C ARG A 122 -10.51 17.02 -9.85
N MET A 123 -10.12 17.26 -8.61
CA MET A 123 -10.34 16.37 -7.47
C MET A 123 -11.17 17.08 -6.42
N GLU A 124 -12.30 16.51 -6.05
CA GLU A 124 -13.26 17.11 -5.12
C GLU A 124 -13.47 16.22 -3.90
N LYS A 125 -14.15 16.78 -2.88
CA LYS A 125 -14.61 16.04 -1.70
C LYS A 125 -13.51 15.24 -1.00
N ALA A 126 -12.33 15.86 -0.93
CA ALA A 126 -11.13 15.24 -0.45
C ALA A 126 -11.21 14.93 1.05
N ALA A 127 -10.78 13.73 1.44
CA ALA A 127 -10.76 13.29 2.83
C ALA A 127 -9.58 12.36 3.08
N TRP A 128 -9.17 12.22 4.34
CA TRP A 128 -8.13 11.27 4.71
C TRP A 128 -8.42 10.54 6.01
N GLU A 129 -7.78 9.38 6.19
CA GLU A 129 -7.75 8.65 7.44
C GLU A 129 -6.45 7.84 7.56
N VAL A 130 -6.10 7.46 8.79
CA VAL A 130 -5.12 6.40 9.03
C VAL A 130 -5.85 5.17 9.55
N ILE A 131 -5.60 4.03 8.92
CA ILE A 131 -6.07 2.73 9.38
C ILE A 131 -4.90 1.99 10.02
N PHE A 132 -5.02 1.65 11.29
CA PHE A 132 -4.00 0.90 12.02
C PHE A 132 -4.67 -0.14 12.92
N ARG A 133 -4.56 -1.40 12.53
CA ARG A 133 -5.06 -2.52 13.34
C ARG A 133 -4.13 -2.78 14.51
N LYS A 134 -4.70 -3.27 15.61
CA LYS A 134 -3.91 -3.82 16.70
C LYS A 134 -3.01 -4.94 16.16
N ASP A 135 -1.75 -4.93 16.58
CA ASP A 135 -0.72 -5.95 16.26
C ASP A 135 -0.29 -6.04 14.77
N ALA A 136 -0.81 -5.18 13.90
CA ALA A 136 -0.30 -5.08 12.53
C ALA A 136 1.13 -4.52 12.53
N ALA A 137 1.95 -4.98 11.56
CA ALA A 137 3.31 -4.50 11.37
C ALA A 137 3.35 -3.03 10.94
N ASN A 138 2.37 -2.63 10.13
CA ASN A 138 2.18 -1.29 9.59
C ASN A 138 0.68 -0.94 9.56
N GLY A 139 0.39 0.36 9.56
CA GLY A 139 -0.89 0.93 9.20
C GLY A 139 -0.90 1.41 7.75
N ALA A 140 -1.97 2.12 7.37
CA ALA A 140 -2.09 2.76 6.07
C ALA A 140 -2.69 4.16 6.20
N LEU A 141 -2.04 5.16 5.61
CA LEU A 141 -2.60 6.48 5.33
C LEU A 141 -3.39 6.38 4.03
N ILE A 142 -4.68 6.73 4.09
CA ILE A 142 -5.56 6.71 2.95
C ILE A 142 -6.02 8.12 2.64
N LEU A 143 -5.79 8.56 1.41
CA LEU A 143 -6.30 9.82 0.87
C LEU A 143 -7.39 9.48 -0.15
N GLY A 144 -8.60 9.97 0.05
CA GLY A 144 -9.72 9.75 -0.84
C GLY A 144 -10.08 11.03 -1.59
N PHE A 145 -10.44 10.89 -2.86
CA PHE A 145 -10.95 11.98 -3.70
C PHE A 145 -12.14 11.53 -4.55
N HIS A 146 -12.97 12.48 -4.94
CA HIS A 146 -14.00 12.30 -5.96
C HIS A 146 -13.58 12.96 -7.28
N LEU A 147 -13.59 12.19 -8.37
CA LEU A 147 -13.31 12.66 -9.72
C LEU A 147 -14.64 12.79 -10.47
N PRO A 148 -15.12 14.00 -10.76
CA PRO A 148 -16.42 14.19 -11.41
C PRO A 148 -16.42 13.77 -12.89
N ALA A 149 -15.29 13.95 -13.59
CA ALA A 149 -15.19 13.70 -15.04
C ALA A 149 -14.21 12.56 -15.41
N GLY A 150 -13.48 12.00 -14.43
CA GLY A 150 -12.37 11.09 -14.72
C GLY A 150 -11.20 11.81 -15.41
N ALA A 151 -10.31 11.03 -16.05
CA ALA A 151 -9.23 11.52 -16.89
C ALA A 151 -8.85 10.47 -17.93
N LYS A 152 -8.39 10.88 -19.12
CA LYS A 152 -7.95 9.94 -20.17
C LYS A 152 -6.79 10.52 -20.97
N ARG A 153 -5.77 9.69 -21.22
CA ARG A 153 -4.65 9.96 -22.12
C ARG A 153 -4.29 8.69 -22.87
N ASN A 154 -4.46 8.71 -24.20
CA ASN A 154 -4.37 7.51 -25.04
C ASN A 154 -5.35 6.43 -24.50
N ASP A 155 -4.87 5.22 -24.21
CA ASP A 155 -5.68 4.12 -23.67
C ASP A 155 -5.71 4.10 -22.13
N ALA A 156 -4.79 4.80 -21.47
CA ALA A 156 -4.80 4.99 -20.02
C ALA A 156 -5.96 5.91 -19.63
N HIS A 157 -6.83 5.45 -18.73
CA HIS A 157 -7.97 6.22 -18.26
C HIS A 157 -8.25 5.97 -16.79
N ILE A 158 -8.92 6.94 -16.17
CA ILE A 158 -9.49 6.87 -14.84
C ILE A 158 -10.97 7.16 -15.00
N ASP A 159 -11.81 6.26 -14.53
CA ASP A 159 -13.24 6.46 -14.61
C ASP A 159 -13.70 7.54 -13.60
N PRO A 160 -14.74 8.32 -13.93
CA PRO A 160 -15.41 9.16 -12.95
C PRO A 160 -15.80 8.36 -11.71
N GLY A 161 -15.58 8.90 -10.52
CA GLY A 161 -15.89 8.17 -9.29
C GLY A 161 -14.99 8.50 -8.11
N ARG A 162 -14.73 7.50 -7.27
CA ARG A 162 -13.91 7.65 -6.06
C ARG A 162 -12.56 7.01 -6.30
N ILE A 163 -11.51 7.79 -6.13
CA ILE A 163 -10.13 7.31 -6.18
C ILE A 163 -9.55 7.39 -4.77
N TYR A 164 -8.67 6.45 -4.47
CA TYR A 164 -7.97 6.38 -3.20
C TYR A 164 -6.49 6.20 -3.44
N LEU A 165 -5.70 6.92 -2.66
CA LEU A 165 -4.26 6.75 -2.55
C LEU A 165 -3.99 6.06 -1.22
N SER A 166 -3.10 5.09 -1.18
CA SER A 166 -2.74 4.37 0.05
C SER A 166 -1.24 4.30 0.21
N PHE A 167 -0.76 4.74 1.37
CA PHE A 167 0.65 4.75 1.77
C PHE A 167 0.80 4.01 3.08
N ASP A 168 1.83 3.17 3.20
CA ASP A 168 2.09 2.44 4.44
C ASP A 168 2.55 3.41 5.54
N VAL A 169 2.05 3.20 6.75
CA VAL A 169 2.44 3.99 7.94
C VAL A 169 3.10 3.09 8.96
N TYR A 170 4.21 3.55 9.52
CA TYR A 170 5.02 2.80 10.47
C TYR A 170 5.18 3.56 11.77
N ASP A 171 5.25 2.78 12.84
CA ASP A 171 5.83 3.22 14.10
C ASP A 171 7.36 3.12 13.98
N PRO A 172 8.15 4.13 14.38
CA PRO A 172 9.61 4.15 14.19
C PRO A 172 10.32 2.99 14.87
N GLU A 173 9.90 2.65 16.09
CA GLU A 173 10.52 1.56 16.85
C GLU A 173 10.28 0.22 16.15
N ARG A 174 9.04 0.00 15.69
CA ARG A 174 8.70 -1.20 14.93
C ARG A 174 9.39 -1.24 13.57
N LEU A 175 9.52 -0.11 12.88
CA LEU A 175 10.19 -0.02 11.59
C LEU A 175 11.67 -0.43 11.74
N ALA A 176 12.36 0.10 12.74
CA ALA A 176 13.77 -0.22 13.00
C ALA A 176 13.98 -1.73 13.22
N VAL A 177 13.12 -2.37 14.02
CA VAL A 177 13.17 -3.84 14.22
C VAL A 177 12.98 -4.57 12.89
N ARG A 178 12.01 -4.16 12.07
CA ARG A 178 11.73 -4.76 10.75
C ARG A 178 12.86 -4.56 9.75
N GLN A 179 13.53 -3.41 9.78
CA GLN A 179 14.69 -3.15 8.92
C GLN A 179 15.87 -4.06 9.29
N ILE A 180 16.10 -4.29 10.59
CA ILE A 180 17.11 -5.26 11.05
C ILE A 180 16.76 -6.68 10.54
N GLU A 181 15.51 -7.12 10.75
CA GLU A 181 15.03 -8.41 10.23
C GLU A 181 15.23 -8.53 8.71
N ARG A 182 14.95 -7.46 7.95
CA ARG A 182 15.16 -7.42 6.50
C ARG A 182 16.64 -7.63 6.15
N VAL A 183 17.55 -6.89 6.80
CA VAL A 183 19.00 -7.00 6.55
C VAL A 183 19.51 -8.41 6.87
N GLU A 184 19.07 -9.01 7.97
CA GLU A 184 19.43 -10.39 8.34
C GLU A 184 18.90 -11.41 7.33
N ALA A 185 17.65 -11.25 6.87
CA ALA A 185 17.05 -12.13 5.86
C ALA A 185 17.74 -11.99 4.50
N GLU A 186 18.10 -10.78 4.09
CA GLU A 186 18.86 -10.51 2.86
C GLU A 186 20.26 -11.14 2.91
N ALA A 187 20.95 -11.07 4.04
CA ALA A 187 22.24 -11.72 4.24
C ALA A 187 22.14 -13.24 4.07
N LYS A 188 21.18 -13.89 4.74
CA LYS A 188 20.92 -15.34 4.60
C LYS A 188 20.53 -15.72 3.17
N CYS A 189 19.68 -14.93 2.53
CA CYS A 189 19.29 -15.15 1.13
C CYS A 189 20.52 -15.13 0.22
N LYS A 190 21.44 -14.19 0.41
CA LYS A 190 22.69 -14.11 -0.35
C LYS A 190 23.56 -15.36 -0.18
N GLU A 191 23.66 -15.89 1.05
CA GLU A 191 24.38 -17.14 1.32
C GLU A 191 23.75 -18.33 0.57
N TYR A 192 22.42 -18.46 0.60
CA TYR A 192 21.73 -19.55 -0.11
C TYR A 192 21.77 -19.40 -1.64
N VAL A 193 21.78 -18.17 -2.16
CA VAL A 193 22.01 -17.91 -3.59
C VAL A 193 23.41 -18.40 -3.99
N GLN A 194 24.42 -18.11 -3.17
CA GLN A 194 25.78 -18.61 -3.43
C GLN A 194 25.85 -20.14 -3.33
N GLU A 195 25.24 -20.76 -2.32
CA GLU A 195 25.16 -22.23 -2.18
C GLU A 195 24.52 -22.88 -3.42
N ARG A 196 23.42 -22.30 -3.91
CA ARG A 196 22.75 -22.75 -5.14
C ARG A 196 23.69 -22.68 -6.34
N ASP A 197 24.36 -21.55 -6.54
CA ASP A 197 25.22 -21.33 -7.70
C ASP A 197 26.45 -22.26 -7.67
N ASP A 198 27.07 -22.44 -6.50
CA ASP A 198 28.18 -23.37 -6.29
C ASP A 198 27.77 -24.83 -6.61
N GLU A 199 26.59 -25.28 -6.17
CA GLU A 199 26.10 -26.63 -6.47
C GLU A 199 25.72 -26.80 -7.95
N LEU A 200 25.19 -25.75 -8.61
CA LEU A 200 24.92 -25.77 -10.04
C LEU A 200 26.20 -25.86 -10.87
N ASP A 201 27.29 -25.24 -10.42
CA ASP A 201 28.58 -25.33 -11.10
C ASP A 201 29.23 -26.70 -10.90
N LYS A 202 29.10 -27.31 -9.71
CA LYS A 202 29.47 -28.73 -9.49
C LYS A 202 28.66 -29.68 -10.37
N TYR A 203 27.36 -29.43 -10.54
CA TYR A 203 26.49 -30.18 -11.45
C TYR A 203 26.96 -30.14 -12.91
N LYS A 204 27.41 -28.97 -13.39
CA LYS A 204 27.91 -28.80 -14.77
C LYS A 204 29.25 -29.50 -15.00
N THR A 205 30.14 -29.45 -14.03
CA THR A 205 31.54 -29.94 -14.15
C THR A 205 31.70 -31.43 -13.89
N THR A 206 30.82 -32.03 -13.07
CA THR A 206 30.94 -33.44 -12.68
C THR A 206 30.47 -34.38 -13.80
N ASN A 207 31.23 -35.44 -14.11
CA ASN A 207 30.82 -36.42 -15.13
C ASN A 207 29.95 -37.56 -14.60
N ASN A 208 30.00 -37.85 -13.30
CA ASN A 208 29.22 -38.91 -12.68
C ASN A 208 27.74 -38.52 -12.54
N ILE A 209 26.84 -39.32 -13.11
CA ILE A 209 25.40 -39.03 -13.15
C ILE A 209 24.74 -38.98 -11.76
N PHE A 210 25.17 -39.82 -10.81
CA PHE A 210 24.62 -39.82 -9.45
C PHE A 210 25.05 -38.58 -8.68
N MET A 211 26.29 -38.14 -8.87
CA MET A 211 26.77 -36.88 -8.28
C MET A 211 26.07 -35.67 -8.90
N LYS A 212 25.80 -35.68 -10.21
CA LYS A 212 24.94 -34.66 -10.84
C LYS A 212 23.58 -34.59 -10.17
N ALA A 213 22.89 -35.73 -10.01
CA ALA A 213 21.58 -35.76 -9.37
C ALA A 213 21.64 -35.22 -7.92
N LEU A 214 22.69 -35.55 -7.17
CA LEU A 214 22.93 -35.03 -5.83
C LEU A 214 23.12 -33.50 -5.82
N HIS A 215 24.01 -32.97 -6.67
CA HIS A 215 24.26 -31.53 -6.78
C HIS A 215 23.00 -30.75 -7.19
N TYR A 216 22.24 -31.29 -8.14
CA TYR A 216 20.96 -30.69 -8.53
C TYR A 216 19.96 -30.66 -7.36
N ARG A 217 19.87 -31.75 -6.58
CA ARG A 217 19.03 -31.79 -5.37
C ARG A 217 19.46 -30.75 -4.34
N ASN A 218 20.76 -30.59 -4.11
CA ASN A 218 21.28 -29.60 -3.16
C ASN A 218 20.98 -28.17 -3.62
N ALA A 219 21.14 -27.89 -4.92
CA ALA A 219 20.77 -26.60 -5.49
C ALA A 219 19.26 -26.31 -5.32
N ALA A 220 18.39 -27.32 -5.53
CA ALA A 220 16.96 -27.18 -5.29
C ALA A 220 16.65 -26.93 -3.79
N ALA A 221 17.33 -27.64 -2.88
CA ALA A 221 17.18 -27.41 -1.44
C ALA A 221 17.62 -25.98 -1.04
N ALA A 222 18.66 -25.42 -1.67
CA ALA A 222 19.06 -24.04 -1.44
C ALA A 222 17.99 -23.04 -1.94
N VAL A 223 17.31 -23.33 -3.06
CA VAL A 223 16.15 -22.53 -3.52
C VAL A 223 15.01 -22.56 -2.52
N GLU A 224 14.68 -23.73 -1.94
CA GLU A 224 13.67 -23.82 -0.88
C GLU A 224 14.06 -22.97 0.35
N LYS A 225 15.34 -22.95 0.73
CA LYS A 225 15.82 -22.08 1.82
C LYS A 225 15.68 -20.59 1.47
N ILE A 226 15.89 -20.19 0.22
CA ILE A 226 15.66 -18.81 -0.24
C ILE A 226 14.18 -18.45 -0.06
N ASP A 227 13.26 -19.30 -0.49
CA ASP A 227 11.82 -19.07 -0.36
C ASP A 227 11.39 -18.97 1.12
N LEU A 228 11.99 -19.80 1.98
CA LEU A 228 11.72 -19.81 3.42
C LEU A 228 12.42 -18.69 4.21
N SER A 229 13.37 -17.97 3.61
CA SER A 229 14.06 -16.85 4.27
C SER A 229 13.14 -15.68 4.63
N GLY A 230 11.97 -15.59 4.00
CA GLY A 230 11.00 -14.50 4.21
C GLY A 230 11.38 -13.18 3.54
N VAL A 231 12.52 -13.11 2.83
CA VAL A 231 13.03 -11.88 2.19
C VAL A 231 12.00 -11.23 1.26
N ARG A 232 11.18 -12.04 0.57
CA ARG A 232 10.11 -11.55 -0.31
C ARG A 232 9.09 -10.70 0.43
N TRP A 233 8.69 -11.10 1.65
CA TRP A 233 7.74 -10.34 2.46
C TRP A 233 8.39 -9.09 3.06
N LEU A 234 9.67 -9.17 3.41
CA LEU A 234 10.44 -8.07 3.99
C LEU A 234 10.88 -7.02 2.96
N SER A 235 10.86 -7.34 1.67
CA SER A 235 11.15 -6.39 0.57
C SER A 235 10.22 -5.17 0.55
N GLN A 236 9.06 -5.26 1.20
CA GLN A 236 8.10 -4.15 1.30
C GLN A 236 8.48 -3.12 2.37
N ILE A 237 9.35 -3.50 3.32
CA ILE A 237 9.79 -2.64 4.41
C ILE A 237 10.67 -1.53 3.81
N PRO A 238 10.34 -0.24 4.03
CA PRO A 238 11.10 0.87 3.48
C PRO A 238 12.46 1.05 4.17
N SER A 239 13.42 1.64 3.45
CA SER A 239 14.62 2.20 4.07
C SER A 239 14.33 3.59 4.67
N ASP A 240 15.28 4.13 5.43
CA ASP A 240 15.11 5.44 6.08
C ASP A 240 14.94 6.60 5.09
N SER A 241 15.47 6.48 3.87
CA SER A 241 15.26 7.46 2.81
C SER A 241 13.88 7.37 2.15
N ASP A 242 13.18 6.26 2.34
CA ASP A 242 11.88 5.99 1.70
C ASP A 242 10.69 6.31 2.62
N VAL A 243 10.96 6.99 3.74
CA VAL A 243 9.93 7.39 4.71
C VAL A 243 9.97 8.89 4.96
N LEU A 244 8.79 9.45 5.21
CA LEU A 244 8.60 10.84 5.61
C LEU A 244 8.01 10.87 7.03
N PRO A 245 8.39 11.85 7.86
CA PRO A 245 7.69 12.07 9.10
C PRO A 245 6.24 12.43 8.80
N LEU A 246 5.33 11.70 9.43
CA LEU A 246 3.91 11.99 9.46
C LEU A 246 3.60 12.15 10.94
N GLY A 247 3.58 13.37 11.49
CA GLY A 247 3.57 13.78 12.93
C GLY A 247 3.33 12.76 14.07
N ASP A 248 3.34 13.16 15.35
CA ASP A 248 3.16 12.17 16.46
C ASP A 248 4.14 10.99 16.43
N GLY A 249 5.30 11.21 15.82
CA GLY A 249 6.30 10.19 15.63
C GLY A 249 5.90 9.07 14.67
N LEU A 250 4.85 9.16 13.85
CA LEU A 250 4.65 8.16 12.79
C LEU A 250 5.50 8.48 11.56
N LEU A 251 5.75 7.45 10.75
CA LEU A 251 6.48 7.54 9.49
C LEU A 251 5.59 7.03 8.37
N VAL A 252 5.49 7.77 7.27
CA VAL A 252 4.75 7.35 6.08
C VAL A 252 5.73 6.98 4.96
N LYS A 253 5.50 5.85 4.31
CA LYS A 253 6.27 5.43 3.14
C LYS A 253 5.98 6.36 1.97
N THR A 254 7.03 6.80 1.27
CA THR A 254 6.91 7.70 0.11
C THR A 254 6.18 7.04 -1.05
N ALA A 255 6.43 5.75 -1.29
CA ALA A 255 5.75 4.96 -2.30
C ALA A 255 4.39 4.45 -1.79
N GLY A 256 3.36 4.62 -2.61
CA GLY A 256 2.00 4.17 -2.36
C GLY A 256 1.33 3.63 -3.62
N THR A 257 0.05 3.32 -3.48
CA THR A 257 -0.76 2.75 -4.57
C THR A 257 -2.00 3.59 -4.83
N ILE A 258 -2.46 3.56 -6.08
CA ILE A 258 -3.67 4.22 -6.55
C ILE A 258 -4.70 3.16 -6.85
N TRP A 259 -5.88 3.26 -6.28
CA TRP A 259 -6.96 2.32 -6.57
C TRP A 259 -8.31 3.01 -6.60
N GLN A 260 -9.21 2.43 -7.37
CA GLN A 260 -10.60 2.85 -7.50
C GLN A 260 -11.51 1.76 -6.96
N LYS A 261 -12.64 2.19 -6.41
CA LYS A 261 -13.70 1.28 -5.97
C LYS A 261 -14.98 1.63 -6.68
N GLU A 262 -15.51 0.67 -7.43
CA GLU A 262 -16.81 0.79 -8.07
C GLU A 262 -17.89 0.65 -6.99
N GLN A 263 -18.84 1.58 -6.87
CA GLN A 263 -19.95 1.48 -5.91
C GLN A 263 -19.53 1.51 -4.42
N GLY A 264 -20.35 0.94 -3.53
CA GLY A 264 -20.18 1.01 -2.06
C GLY A 264 -19.01 0.18 -1.51
N PHE A 265 -18.80 0.19 -0.19
CA PHE A 265 -17.64 -0.50 0.43
C PHE A 265 -17.78 -2.03 0.57
N ILE A 266 -18.97 -2.59 0.38
CA ILE A 266 -19.24 -4.02 0.60
C ILE A 266 -19.56 -4.67 -0.76
N GLY A 267 -18.81 -5.71 -1.13
CA GLY A 267 -19.04 -6.52 -2.33
C GLY A 267 -18.54 -5.92 -3.66
N ALA A 268 -18.10 -4.67 -3.65
CA ALA A 268 -17.56 -3.98 -4.80
C ALA A 268 -16.15 -4.46 -5.20
N LYS A 269 -15.91 -4.53 -6.51
CA LYS A 269 -14.58 -4.78 -7.08
C LYS A 269 -13.68 -3.56 -6.82
N HIS A 270 -12.48 -3.84 -6.35
CA HIS A 270 -11.40 -2.87 -6.29
C HIS A 270 -10.53 -3.02 -7.53
N THR A 271 -10.17 -1.90 -8.15
CA THR A 271 -9.30 -1.87 -9.32
C THR A 271 -8.04 -1.09 -8.97
N LEU A 272 -6.89 -1.77 -9.00
CA LEU A 272 -5.59 -1.13 -8.88
C LEU A 272 -5.30 -0.37 -10.18
N LEU A 273 -5.06 0.94 -10.07
CA LEU A 273 -4.82 1.82 -11.21
C LEU A 273 -3.32 2.06 -11.44
N GLY A 274 -2.51 2.03 -10.38
CA GLY A 274 -1.07 2.23 -10.49
C GLY A 274 -0.43 2.66 -9.18
N ASP A 275 0.62 3.47 -9.31
CA ASP A 275 1.57 3.78 -8.26
C ASP A 275 1.53 5.27 -7.92
N ALA A 276 1.72 5.62 -6.65
CA ALA A 276 1.81 7.00 -6.20
C ALA A 276 3.14 7.23 -5.47
N VAL A 277 3.70 8.43 -5.60
CA VAL A 277 4.89 8.87 -4.89
C VAL A 277 4.57 10.15 -4.15
N MET A 278 4.78 10.13 -2.84
CA MET A 278 4.62 11.26 -1.93
C MET A 278 5.98 11.87 -1.63
N THR A 279 6.08 13.19 -1.73
CA THR A 279 7.24 13.99 -1.34
C THR A 279 6.80 15.13 -0.42
N PRO A 280 7.72 15.68 0.41
CA PRO A 280 7.43 16.90 1.16
C PRO A 280 6.97 18.03 0.23
N TYR A 281 6.02 18.83 0.70
CA TYR A 281 5.66 20.06 -0.01
C TYR A 281 6.68 21.15 0.34
N GLU A 282 7.47 21.55 -0.65
CA GLU A 282 8.32 22.74 -0.56
C GLU A 282 7.50 23.94 -1.05
N GLU A 283 7.21 24.89 -0.16
CA GLU A 283 6.64 26.16 -0.56
C GLU A 283 7.67 26.88 -1.42
N GLN A 284 7.52 26.82 -2.75
CA GLN A 284 8.35 27.59 -3.65
C GLN A 284 8.26 29.04 -3.21
N ALA A 285 9.37 29.58 -2.70
CA ALA A 285 9.44 30.97 -2.31
C ALA A 285 8.96 31.78 -3.49
N LYS A 286 7.86 32.52 -3.32
CA LYS A 286 7.22 33.35 -4.35
C LYS A 286 8.12 34.47 -4.90
N GLU A 287 9.42 34.46 -4.60
CA GLU A 287 10.39 35.50 -4.93
C GLU A 287 10.74 35.57 -6.42
N ASP A 288 10.51 34.51 -7.21
CA ASP A 288 10.84 34.53 -8.65
C ASP A 288 9.77 35.16 -9.56
N LEU A 289 8.62 35.57 -9.01
CA LEU A 289 7.58 36.32 -9.75
C LEU A 289 7.63 37.84 -9.53
N LEU A 290 8.60 38.33 -8.76
CA LEU A 290 8.84 39.76 -8.55
C LEU A 290 10.15 40.26 -9.20
N ARG A 291 10.82 39.45 -10.04
CA ARG A 291 11.87 39.95 -10.92
C ARG A 291 11.21 40.50 -12.20
N PRO A 292 11.21 41.82 -12.41
CA PRO A 292 10.62 42.45 -13.61
C PRO A 292 11.36 42.09 -14.89
#